data_AF-A0A7V6JIH4-F1
#
_entry.id   AF-A0A7V6JIH4-F1
#
_cell.length_a   1.000
_cell.length_b   1.000
_cell.length_c   1.000
_cell.angle_alpha   90.00
_cell.angle_beta   90.00
_cell.angle_gamma   90.00
#
_symmetry.space_group_name_H-M   'P 1'
#
loop_
_entity.id
_entity.type
_entity.pdbx_description
1 polymer ?
#
loop_
_entity_poly.entity_id
_entity_poly.type
_entity_poly.pdbx_seq_one_letter_code
_entity_poly.pdbx_strand_id
1 'polypeptide(L)'
;MRKIKLPVLMVVFFLLFSVYSYAEAARYNNFDNSKTELGTVGARYIPSSPKRIKTRVQNSADKYDYDLFGREKFEYFPLQLGEGEYKISIFENITGNRYRQVKAQNVKAEIKNSLDVFRASVQTVNWNPEMDIIKKAGELTRNLKTDKEKVIAIYNFVVDTFSYDYDKINNINTMYVPDIEKIYIDKKGICYDYSAVFAAMLRSQNIPAKLIKGYSDLVKGYHAWNEVYLLDENRWIVIDTTYDSVLKKNNMKFNMEKSQEKYKAAREY
;
A
#
# COMPACT_ATOMS: atom_id res chain seq x y z
N MET A 1 -10.30 -61.57 6.11
CA MET A 1 -11.33 -60.57 6.46
C MET A 1 -10.70 -59.47 7.31
N ARG A 2 -10.39 -58.31 6.72
CA ARG A 2 -9.74 -57.20 7.45
C ARG A 2 -10.80 -56.14 7.72
N LYS A 3 -11.29 -56.07 8.96
CA LYS A 3 -12.27 -55.09 9.43
C LYS A 3 -11.64 -53.69 9.35
N ILE A 4 -11.97 -52.92 8.32
CA ILE A 4 -11.64 -51.49 8.29
C ILE A 4 -12.72 -50.76 9.10
N LYS A 5 -12.23 -49.96 10.04
CA LYS A 5 -12.98 -49.22 11.05
C LYS A 5 -13.92 -48.21 10.39
N LEU A 6 -15.18 -48.59 10.22
CA LEU A 6 -16.29 -47.73 9.75
C LEU A 6 -16.38 -46.35 10.44
N PRO A 7 -16.07 -46.16 11.74
CA PRO A 7 -16.12 -44.81 12.34
C PRO A 7 -15.01 -43.87 11.85
N VAL A 8 -13.86 -44.38 11.39
CA VAL A 8 -12.73 -43.53 10.94
C VAL A 8 -13.01 -42.93 9.57
N LEU A 9 -13.65 -43.68 8.67
CA LEU A 9 -13.99 -43.20 7.32
C LEU A 9 -15.05 -42.08 7.38
N MET A 10 -16.00 -42.20 8.30
CA MET A 10 -17.07 -41.21 8.48
C MET A 10 -16.55 -39.90 9.09
N VAL A 11 -15.63 -39.96 10.05
CA VAL A 11 -14.95 -38.78 10.61
C VAL A 11 -14.10 -38.06 9.56
N VAL A 12 -13.36 -38.79 8.72
CA VAL A 12 -12.58 -38.20 7.62
C VAL A 12 -13.50 -37.55 6.57
N PHE A 13 -14.65 -38.15 6.26
CA PHE A 13 -15.62 -37.57 5.34
C PHE A 13 -16.27 -36.29 5.89
N PHE A 14 -16.63 -36.25 7.17
CA PHE A 14 -17.13 -35.04 7.83
C PHE A 14 -16.08 -33.92 7.91
N LEU A 15 -14.82 -34.26 8.14
CA LEU A 15 -13.71 -33.30 8.11
C LEU A 15 -13.46 -32.75 6.69
N LEU A 16 -13.56 -33.59 5.66
CA LEU A 16 -13.43 -33.15 4.27
C LEU A 16 -14.60 -32.25 3.85
N PHE A 17 -15.84 -32.59 4.24
CA PHE A 17 -17.02 -31.77 3.98
C PHE A 17 -16.97 -30.43 4.71
N SER A 18 -16.54 -30.40 5.98
CA SER A 18 -16.42 -29.16 6.74
C SER A 18 -15.33 -28.25 6.17
N VAL A 19 -14.18 -28.80 5.77
CA VAL A 19 -13.11 -28.03 5.10
C VAL A 19 -13.57 -27.49 3.74
N TYR A 20 -14.32 -28.28 2.95
CA TYR A 20 -14.86 -27.82 1.67
C TYR A 20 -15.88 -26.69 1.85
N SER A 21 -16.84 -26.85 2.78
CA SER A 21 -17.84 -25.81 3.09
C SER A 21 -17.23 -24.52 3.65
N TYR A 22 -16.16 -24.61 4.45
CA TYR A 22 -15.42 -23.44 4.92
C TYR A 22 -14.67 -22.74 3.78
N ALA A 23 -14.01 -23.49 2.90
CA ALA A 23 -13.33 -22.94 1.73
C ALA A 23 -14.32 -22.27 0.77
N GLU A 24 -15.53 -22.83 0.61
CA GLU A 24 -16.58 -22.28 -0.23
C GLU A 24 -17.21 -21.02 0.39
N ALA A 25 -17.52 -21.01 1.69
CA ALA A 25 -17.97 -19.81 2.41
C ALA A 25 -16.91 -18.69 2.43
N ALA A 26 -15.63 -19.05 2.59
CA ALA A 26 -14.51 -18.11 2.48
C ALA A 26 -14.41 -17.50 1.08
N ARG A 27 -14.77 -18.24 0.01
CA ARG A 27 -14.87 -17.71 -1.36
C ARG A 27 -15.96 -16.66 -1.54
N TYR A 28 -16.98 -16.59 -0.67
CA TYR A 28 -18.05 -15.58 -0.78
C TYR A 28 -17.83 -14.31 0.03
N ASN A 29 -16.87 -14.29 0.97
CA ASN A 29 -16.59 -13.05 1.70
C ASN A 29 -15.77 -12.09 0.84
N ASN A 30 -16.32 -10.90 0.60
CA ASN A 30 -15.72 -9.86 -0.25
C ASN A 30 -14.86 -8.87 0.54
N PHE A 31 -14.93 -8.93 1.88
CA PHE A 31 -14.22 -8.04 2.76
C PHE A 31 -13.47 -8.82 3.85
N ASP A 32 -12.31 -8.31 4.25
CA ASP A 32 -11.52 -8.85 5.36
C ASP A 32 -11.26 -7.74 6.39
N ASN A 33 -11.81 -7.94 7.59
CA ASN A 33 -11.73 -6.98 8.68
C ASN A 33 -10.67 -7.37 9.72
N SER A 34 -9.90 -8.45 9.50
CA SER A 34 -8.96 -8.99 10.48
C SER A 34 -7.80 -8.05 10.84
N LYS A 35 -7.59 -6.96 10.08
CA LYS A 35 -6.49 -6.01 10.25
C LYS A 35 -6.95 -4.57 10.50
N THR A 36 -8.21 -4.36 10.87
CA THR A 36 -8.75 -3.02 11.12
C THR A 36 -8.08 -2.34 12.32
N GLU A 37 -7.73 -3.10 13.35
CA GLU A 37 -6.94 -2.59 14.50
C GLU A 37 -5.53 -2.13 14.10
N LEU A 38 -5.00 -2.69 13.00
CA LEU A 38 -3.71 -2.33 12.40
C LEU A 38 -3.87 -1.29 11.28
N GLY A 39 -5.06 -0.67 11.16
CA GLY A 39 -5.29 0.42 10.22
C GLY A 39 -5.53 0.00 8.77
N THR A 40 -5.92 -1.25 8.49
CA THR A 40 -6.24 -1.68 7.12
C THR A 40 -7.50 -2.52 7.01
N VAL A 41 -8.10 -2.52 5.83
CA VAL A 41 -9.22 -3.38 5.47
C VAL A 41 -8.97 -4.06 4.14
N GLY A 42 -9.28 -5.35 4.05
CA GLY A 42 -9.17 -6.12 2.83
C GLY A 42 -10.45 -6.04 1.99
N ALA A 43 -10.31 -5.98 0.67
CA ALA A 43 -11.39 -6.18 -0.27
C ALA A 43 -10.95 -7.10 -1.42
N ARG A 44 -11.90 -7.88 -1.96
CA ARG A 44 -11.74 -8.66 -3.18
C ARG A 44 -13.10 -8.87 -3.84
N TYR A 45 -13.10 -9.06 -5.15
CA TYR A 45 -14.34 -9.28 -5.89
C TYR A 45 -14.11 -10.00 -7.20
N ILE A 46 -14.86 -11.09 -7.43
CA ILE A 46 -14.85 -11.82 -8.70
C ILE A 46 -16.12 -11.43 -9.46
N PRO A 47 -16.03 -10.59 -10.51
CA PRO A 47 -17.20 -10.24 -11.30
C PRO A 47 -17.65 -11.43 -12.17
N SER A 48 -18.94 -11.45 -12.51
CA SER A 48 -19.53 -12.48 -13.39
C SER A 48 -19.02 -12.43 -14.84
N SER A 49 -18.40 -11.32 -15.23
CA SER A 49 -17.76 -11.09 -16.53
C SER A 49 -16.56 -10.15 -16.37
N PRO A 50 -15.58 -10.14 -17.27
CA PRO A 50 -14.43 -9.24 -17.19
C PRO A 50 -14.84 -7.76 -17.15
N LYS A 51 -14.66 -7.12 -15.98
CA LYS A 51 -14.99 -5.71 -15.74
C LYS A 51 -13.94 -5.04 -14.88
N ARG A 52 -13.82 -3.71 -15.02
CA ARG A 52 -13.10 -2.87 -14.05
C ARG A 52 -13.90 -2.80 -12.76
N ILE A 53 -13.21 -2.98 -11.65
CA ILE A 53 -13.79 -2.96 -10.31
C ILE A 53 -13.10 -1.86 -9.52
N LYS A 54 -13.85 -1.15 -8.69
CA LYS A 54 -13.31 -0.20 -7.73
C LYS A 54 -13.75 -0.56 -6.33
N THR A 55 -12.94 -0.20 -5.34
CA THR A 55 -13.35 -0.15 -3.94
C THR A 55 -13.29 1.28 -3.44
N ARG A 56 -14.20 1.63 -2.54
CA ARG A 56 -14.19 2.89 -1.80
C ARG A 56 -14.03 2.62 -0.33
N VAL A 57 -13.08 3.30 0.29
CA VAL A 57 -12.96 3.43 1.74
C VAL A 57 -13.42 4.83 2.11
N GLN A 58 -14.44 4.95 2.96
CA GLN A 58 -14.97 6.26 3.36
C GLN A 58 -15.41 6.25 4.82
N ASN A 59 -15.27 7.39 5.50
CA ASN A 59 -15.93 7.67 6.77
C ASN A 59 -16.95 8.82 6.55
N SER A 60 -17.35 9.50 7.63
CA SER A 60 -18.26 10.65 7.55
C SER A 60 -17.63 11.91 6.94
N ALA A 61 -16.29 12.03 6.96
CA ALA A 61 -15.57 13.24 6.57
C ALA A 61 -15.08 13.20 5.11
N ASP A 62 -14.49 12.09 4.66
CA ASP A 62 -13.93 11.97 3.31
C ASP A 62 -13.98 10.52 2.77
N LYS A 63 -13.53 10.33 1.54
CA LYS A 63 -13.48 9.06 0.83
C LYS A 63 -12.25 8.92 -0.07
N TYR A 64 -11.81 7.68 -0.21
CA TYR A 64 -10.75 7.26 -1.13
C TYR A 64 -11.28 6.17 -2.05
N ASP A 65 -11.11 6.36 -3.35
CA ASP A 65 -11.44 5.40 -4.39
C ASP A 65 -10.16 4.73 -4.91
N TYR A 66 -10.21 3.41 -5.04
CA TYR A 66 -9.11 2.58 -5.53
C TYR A 66 -9.62 1.68 -6.64
N ASP A 67 -8.79 1.39 -7.63
CA ASP A 67 -9.03 0.25 -8.50
C ASP A 67 -8.84 -1.04 -7.69
N LEU A 68 -9.72 -2.02 -7.89
CA LEU A 68 -9.68 -3.29 -7.17
C LEU A 68 -9.31 -4.39 -8.17
N PHE A 69 -8.09 -4.91 -8.05
CA PHE A 69 -7.55 -6.03 -8.84
C PHE A 69 -7.72 -7.38 -8.13
N GLY A 70 -7.90 -7.37 -6.81
CA GLY A 70 -8.14 -8.54 -5.96
C GLY A 70 -9.34 -9.33 -6.45
N ARG A 71 -9.09 -10.59 -6.82
CA ARG A 71 -10.10 -11.58 -7.23
C ARG A 71 -10.23 -12.65 -6.16
N GLU A 72 -9.42 -13.69 -6.26
CA GLU A 72 -9.36 -14.77 -5.27
C GLU A 72 -8.62 -14.33 -3.99
N LYS A 73 -7.66 -13.41 -4.12
CA LYS A 73 -6.88 -12.86 -3.00
C LYS A 73 -7.36 -11.46 -2.63
N PHE A 74 -7.30 -11.15 -1.33
CA PHE A 74 -7.55 -9.82 -0.81
C PHE A 74 -6.44 -8.85 -1.19
N GLU A 75 -6.84 -7.65 -1.60
CA GLU A 75 -6.00 -6.46 -1.55
C GLU A 75 -6.37 -5.65 -0.31
N TYR A 76 -5.38 -5.02 0.32
CA TYR A 76 -5.57 -4.23 1.53
C TYR A 76 -5.48 -2.74 1.23
N PHE A 77 -6.34 -1.99 1.90
CA PHE A 77 -6.48 -0.55 1.77
C PHE A 77 -6.34 0.11 3.14
N PRO A 78 -5.71 1.29 3.23
CA PRO A 78 -5.53 1.97 4.51
C PRO A 78 -6.87 2.51 5.04
N LEU A 79 -6.97 2.59 6.36
CA LEU A 79 -8.01 3.28 7.11
C LEU A 79 -7.41 4.61 7.60
N GLN A 80 -6.96 5.45 6.67
CA GLN A 80 -6.18 6.66 6.96
C GLN A 80 -7.01 7.86 7.45
N LEU A 81 -8.34 7.72 7.53
CA LEU A 81 -9.24 8.79 7.97
C LEU A 81 -9.46 8.78 9.50
N GLY A 82 -8.60 8.06 10.24
CA GLY A 82 -8.64 7.95 11.70
C GLY A 82 -9.50 6.79 12.21
N GLU A 83 -9.69 6.77 13.53
CA GLU A 83 -10.57 5.82 14.20
C GLU A 83 -12.05 6.09 13.92
N GLY A 84 -12.88 5.06 14.05
CA GLY A 84 -14.34 5.17 14.01
C GLY A 84 -14.99 4.37 12.89
N GLU A 85 -16.19 4.79 12.49
CA GLU A 85 -17.01 4.06 11.54
C GLU A 85 -16.62 4.35 10.09
N TYR A 86 -16.42 3.27 9.32
CA TYR A 86 -16.17 3.30 7.89
C TYR A 86 -17.26 2.56 7.14
N LYS A 87 -17.52 3.01 5.91
CA LYS A 87 -18.25 2.25 4.91
C LYS A 87 -17.29 1.84 3.80
N ILE A 88 -17.18 0.54 3.56
CA ILE A 88 -16.36 -0.03 2.48
C ILE A 88 -17.31 -0.51 1.39
N SER A 89 -17.12 -0.06 0.16
CA SER A 89 -18.04 -0.33 -0.95
C SER A 89 -17.29 -0.83 -2.19
N ILE A 90 -17.81 -1.84 -2.87
CA ILE A 90 -17.27 -2.38 -4.12
C ILE A 90 -18.20 -2.00 -5.26
N PHE A 91 -17.62 -1.58 -6.39
CA PHE A 91 -18.34 -1.12 -7.56
C PHE A 91 -17.88 -1.82 -8.83
N GLU A 92 -18.83 -2.23 -9.66
CA GLU A 92 -18.57 -2.69 -11.03
C GLU A 92 -18.70 -1.54 -12.03
N ASN A 93 -17.79 -1.48 -13.01
CA ASN A 93 -17.93 -0.58 -14.13
C ASN A 93 -19.12 -0.97 -15.02
N ILE A 94 -19.88 0.04 -15.45
CA ILE A 94 -20.96 -0.12 -16.44
C ILE A 94 -20.45 0.33 -17.81
N THR A 95 -20.00 1.59 -17.91
CA THR A 95 -19.46 2.20 -19.12
C THR A 95 -18.70 3.47 -18.76
N GLY A 96 -17.63 3.80 -19.48
CA GLY A 96 -16.80 4.97 -19.20
C GLY A 96 -16.46 5.10 -17.72
N ASN A 97 -16.82 6.22 -17.09
CA ASN A 97 -16.60 6.47 -15.66
C ASN A 97 -17.83 6.16 -14.77
N ARG A 98 -18.85 5.47 -15.30
CA ARG A 98 -20.05 5.08 -14.54
C ARG A 98 -19.85 3.71 -13.89
N TYR A 99 -20.17 3.66 -12.61
CA TYR A 99 -20.01 2.48 -11.77
C TYR A 99 -21.29 2.22 -10.97
N ARG A 100 -21.60 0.94 -10.73
CA ARG A 100 -22.71 0.51 -9.86
C ARG A 100 -22.16 -0.20 -8.63
N GLN A 101 -22.63 0.18 -7.46
CA GLN A 101 -22.29 -0.51 -6.21
C GLN A 101 -22.87 -1.92 -6.24
N VAL A 102 -22.04 -2.92 -5.95
CA VAL A 102 -22.43 -4.34 -5.94
C VAL A 102 -22.30 -4.99 -4.58
N LYS A 103 -21.43 -4.46 -3.71
CA LYS A 103 -21.27 -4.86 -2.31
C LYS A 103 -20.98 -3.64 -1.46
N ALA A 104 -21.36 -3.69 -0.20
CA ALA A 104 -20.91 -2.75 0.82
C ALA A 104 -20.96 -3.40 2.20
N GLN A 105 -20.13 -2.90 3.11
CA GLN A 105 -20.21 -3.19 4.54
C GLN A 105 -19.89 -1.93 5.33
N ASN A 106 -20.37 -1.89 6.57
CA ASN A 106 -19.84 -0.97 7.57
C ASN A 106 -18.81 -1.72 8.42
N VAL A 107 -17.75 -1.03 8.82
CA VAL A 107 -16.70 -1.58 9.67
C VAL A 107 -16.24 -0.50 10.64
N LYS A 108 -16.09 -0.87 11.92
CA LYS A 108 -15.52 0.00 12.93
C LYS A 108 -14.00 -0.21 12.98
N ALA A 109 -13.26 0.87 12.78
CA ALA A 109 -11.80 0.90 12.87
C ALA A 109 -11.39 1.29 14.29
N GLU A 110 -10.94 0.31 15.07
CA GLU A 110 -10.43 0.50 16.43
C GLU A 110 -8.88 0.51 16.41
N ILE A 111 -8.33 1.53 15.76
CA ILE A 111 -6.89 1.64 15.48
C ILE A 111 -6.17 2.04 16.77
N LYS A 112 -5.44 1.11 17.40
CA LYS A 112 -4.76 1.37 18.68
C LYS A 112 -3.61 2.38 18.57
N ASN A 113 -2.91 2.38 17.44
CA ASN A 113 -1.83 3.30 17.15
C ASN A 113 -2.00 3.82 15.72
N SER A 114 -2.27 5.13 15.58
CA SER A 114 -2.49 5.76 14.28
C SER A 114 -1.30 5.63 13.33
N LEU A 115 -0.09 5.41 13.85
CA LEU A 115 1.11 5.17 13.04
C LEU A 115 1.09 3.80 12.33
N ASP A 116 0.31 2.83 12.80
CA ASP A 116 0.26 1.48 12.20
C ASP A 116 -0.32 1.51 10.79
N VAL A 117 -1.26 2.44 10.52
CA VAL A 117 -1.77 2.71 9.16
C VAL A 117 -0.61 2.96 8.19
N PHE A 118 0.40 3.72 8.62
CA PHE A 118 1.56 4.11 7.82
C PHE A 118 2.73 3.15 7.94
N ARG A 119 2.55 1.99 8.59
CA ARG A 119 3.46 0.84 8.54
C ARG A 119 2.88 -0.29 7.68
N ALA A 120 1.57 -0.33 7.53
CA ALA A 120 0.91 -1.43 6.85
C ALA A 120 1.27 -1.54 5.37
N SER A 121 1.28 -2.78 4.88
CA SER A 121 1.34 -3.10 3.46
C SER A 121 -0.06 -2.96 2.85
N VAL A 122 -0.20 -2.01 1.94
CA VAL A 122 -1.47 -1.66 1.27
C VAL A 122 -1.23 -1.53 -0.22
N GLN A 123 -2.27 -1.52 -1.05
CA GLN A 123 -2.14 -1.52 -2.52
C GLN A 123 -1.13 -0.49 -3.05
N THR A 124 -1.15 0.75 -2.55
CA THR A 124 -0.30 1.84 -3.03
C THR A 124 1.14 1.79 -2.52
N VAL A 125 1.40 0.98 -1.49
CA VAL A 125 2.71 0.75 -0.87
C VAL A 125 2.79 -0.75 -0.51
N ASN A 126 2.66 -1.59 -1.54
CA ASN A 126 2.54 -3.03 -1.36
C ASN A 126 3.92 -3.65 -1.18
N TRP A 127 4.19 -4.16 0.02
CA TRP A 127 5.43 -4.83 0.35
C TRP A 127 5.18 -6.18 1.02
N ASN A 128 6.12 -7.10 0.85
CA ASN A 128 6.19 -8.34 1.62
C ASN A 128 7.66 -8.70 1.92
N PRO A 129 7.94 -9.45 3.00
CA PRO A 129 9.31 -9.79 3.39
C PRO A 129 10.11 -10.59 2.36
N GLU A 130 9.44 -11.25 1.41
CA GLU A 130 10.10 -12.08 0.40
C GLU A 130 10.61 -11.30 -0.81
N MET A 131 10.14 -10.06 -1.01
CA MET A 131 10.58 -9.17 -2.08
C MET A 131 12.06 -8.80 -1.92
N ASP A 132 12.80 -8.81 -3.03
CA ASP A 132 14.23 -8.54 -3.03
C ASP A 132 14.55 -7.13 -2.55
N ILE A 133 13.72 -6.14 -2.89
CA ILE A 133 13.91 -4.76 -2.39
C ILE A 133 13.70 -4.64 -0.87
N ILE A 134 12.84 -5.47 -0.30
CA ILE A 134 12.55 -5.48 1.14
C ILE A 134 13.67 -6.20 1.90
N LYS A 135 14.17 -7.30 1.35
CA LYS A 135 15.42 -7.93 1.82
C LYS A 135 16.57 -6.92 1.78
N LYS A 136 16.66 -6.12 0.71
CA LYS A 136 17.67 -5.06 0.61
C LYS A 136 17.52 -3.99 1.69
N ALA A 137 16.29 -3.57 2.01
CA ALA A 137 16.04 -2.65 3.12
C ALA A 137 16.61 -3.22 4.44
N GLY A 138 16.33 -4.49 4.75
CA GLY A 138 16.86 -5.17 5.93
C GLY A 138 18.39 -5.29 5.96
N GLU A 139 19.04 -5.44 4.81
CA GLU A 139 20.52 -5.40 4.73
C GLU A 139 21.09 -4.02 5.07
N LEU A 140 20.50 -2.96 4.50
CA LEU A 140 20.94 -1.58 4.69
C LEU A 140 20.81 -1.13 6.14
N THR A 141 19.82 -1.65 6.87
CA THR A 141 19.47 -1.23 8.23
C THR A 141 20.00 -2.15 9.33
N ARG A 142 20.58 -3.31 9.00
CA ARG A 142 20.88 -4.41 9.94
C ARG A 142 21.55 -3.99 11.26
N ASN A 143 22.47 -3.02 11.21
CA ASN A 143 23.25 -2.59 12.37
C ASN A 143 22.90 -1.17 12.85
N LEU A 144 21.94 -0.51 12.20
CA LEU A 144 21.54 0.86 12.51
C LEU A 144 20.55 0.85 13.69
N LYS A 145 20.68 1.81 14.59
CA LYS A 145 19.96 1.81 15.86
C LYS A 145 18.76 2.74 15.81
N THR A 146 18.96 3.93 15.28
CA THR A 146 17.94 4.97 15.21
C THR A 146 17.13 4.87 13.92
N ASP A 147 15.89 5.34 13.96
CA ASP A 147 15.08 5.56 12.77
C ASP A 147 15.79 6.50 11.80
N LYS A 148 16.45 7.55 12.32
CA LYS A 148 17.15 8.53 11.49
C LYS A 148 18.23 7.89 10.64
N GLU A 149 19.08 7.05 11.23
CA GLU A 149 20.13 6.32 10.52
C GLU A 149 19.53 5.42 9.43
N LYS A 150 18.47 4.67 9.76
CA LYS A 150 17.80 3.77 8.82
C LYS A 150 17.17 4.53 7.65
N VAL A 151 16.50 5.65 7.93
CA VAL A 151 15.93 6.54 6.91
C VAL A 151 17.02 7.03 5.98
N ILE A 152 18.16 7.52 6.51
CA ILE A 152 19.29 7.99 5.69
C ILE A 152 19.85 6.88 4.80
N ALA A 153 20.05 5.68 5.34
CA ALA A 153 20.60 4.55 4.58
C ALA A 153 19.68 4.14 3.41
N ILE A 154 18.38 4.02 3.67
CA ILE A 154 17.38 3.70 2.64
C ILE A 154 17.23 4.86 1.65
N TYR A 155 17.21 6.10 2.12
CA TYR A 155 17.11 7.30 1.28
C TYR A 155 18.26 7.37 0.28
N ASN A 156 19.50 7.23 0.74
CA ASN A 156 20.68 7.26 -0.11
C ASN A 156 20.61 6.16 -1.17
N PHE A 157 20.22 4.95 -0.76
CA PHE A 157 20.03 3.85 -1.70
C PHE A 157 19.02 4.18 -2.79
N VAL A 158 17.85 4.72 -2.44
CA VAL A 158 16.81 5.07 -3.43
C VAL A 158 17.28 6.19 -4.36
N VAL A 159 17.85 7.26 -3.81
CA VAL A 159 18.33 8.40 -4.60
C VAL A 159 19.41 7.98 -5.61
N ASP A 160 20.27 7.02 -5.24
CA ASP A 160 21.42 6.58 -6.03
C ASP A 160 21.12 5.46 -7.02
N THR A 161 20.12 4.63 -6.70
CA THR A 161 19.81 3.42 -7.48
C THR A 161 18.85 3.68 -8.63
N PHE A 162 17.88 4.60 -8.44
CA PHE A 162 16.79 4.76 -9.39
C PHE A 162 17.00 5.97 -10.32
N SER A 163 16.36 5.88 -11.49
CA SER A 163 16.32 6.95 -12.49
C SER A 163 14.90 7.41 -12.78
N TYR A 164 14.70 8.72 -13.00
CA TYR A 164 13.40 9.22 -13.41
C TYR A 164 13.02 8.72 -14.81
N ASP A 165 11.81 8.18 -14.96
CA ASP A 165 11.29 7.67 -16.23
C ASP A 165 10.39 8.72 -16.92
N TYR A 166 11.02 9.54 -17.77
CA TYR A 166 10.35 10.60 -18.53
C TYR A 166 9.42 10.08 -19.63
N ASP A 167 9.59 8.85 -20.09
CA ASP A 167 8.69 8.27 -21.09
C ASP A 167 7.42 7.75 -20.41
N LYS A 168 7.57 7.13 -19.23
CA LYS A 168 6.46 6.60 -18.45
C LYS A 168 5.48 7.67 -18.01
N ILE A 169 5.96 8.83 -17.54
CA ILE A 169 5.09 9.92 -17.04
C ILE A 169 4.10 10.42 -18.11
N ASN A 170 4.47 10.34 -19.38
CA ASN A 170 3.63 10.76 -20.51
C ASN A 170 2.62 9.69 -20.96
N ASN A 171 2.75 8.45 -20.46
CA ASN A 171 2.00 7.28 -20.92
C ASN A 171 1.35 6.49 -19.77
N ILE A 172 1.10 7.12 -18.63
CA ILE A 172 0.56 6.44 -17.44
C ILE A 172 -0.88 5.99 -17.69
N ASN A 173 -1.14 4.69 -17.45
CA ASN A 173 -2.50 4.15 -17.43
C ASN A 173 -3.29 4.76 -16.26
N THR A 174 -4.56 5.12 -16.46
CA THR A 174 -5.45 5.64 -15.40
C THR A 174 -5.62 4.72 -14.18
N MET A 175 -5.35 3.42 -14.32
CA MET A 175 -5.42 2.42 -13.24
C MET A 175 -4.03 2.06 -12.69
N TYR A 176 -3.02 2.90 -12.95
CA TYR A 176 -1.65 2.62 -12.57
C TYR A 176 -1.47 2.59 -11.04
N VAL A 177 -0.87 1.50 -10.55
CA VAL A 177 -0.41 1.32 -9.18
C VAL A 177 1.05 0.83 -9.22
N PRO A 178 1.94 1.38 -8.37
CA PRO A 178 3.34 0.98 -8.33
C PRO A 178 3.51 -0.50 -7.97
N ASP A 179 4.34 -1.18 -8.76
CA ASP A 179 4.86 -2.51 -8.46
C ASP A 179 6.32 -2.36 -8.05
N ILE A 180 6.59 -2.39 -6.74
CA ILE A 180 7.91 -2.04 -6.20
C ILE A 180 9.00 -3.03 -6.61
N GLU A 181 8.68 -4.31 -6.85
CA GLU A 181 9.64 -5.31 -7.35
C GLU A 181 9.97 -5.04 -8.81
N LYS A 182 8.96 -4.75 -9.63
CA LYS A 182 9.20 -4.38 -11.02
C LYS A 182 10.03 -3.10 -11.11
N ILE A 183 9.70 -2.08 -10.32
CA ILE A 183 10.49 -0.84 -10.24
C ILE A 183 11.92 -1.16 -9.80
N TYR A 184 12.08 -2.05 -8.82
CA TYR A 184 13.39 -2.48 -8.34
C TYR A 184 14.22 -3.18 -9.42
N ILE A 185 13.61 -3.99 -10.28
CA ILE A 185 14.27 -4.65 -11.41
C ILE A 185 14.62 -3.61 -12.50
N ASP A 186 13.66 -2.77 -12.87
CA ASP A 186 13.81 -1.80 -13.96
C ASP A 186 14.76 -0.64 -13.59
N LYS A 187 14.98 -0.39 -12.29
CA LYS A 187 15.79 0.72 -11.74
C LYS A 187 15.35 2.10 -12.23
N LYS A 188 14.09 2.25 -12.63
CA LYS A 188 13.52 3.50 -13.10
C LYS A 188 12.03 3.64 -12.74
N GLY A 189 11.58 4.87 -12.57
CA GLY A 189 10.19 5.16 -12.23
C GLY A 189 9.87 6.64 -12.19
N ILE A 190 8.60 6.96 -11.98
CA ILE A 190 8.09 8.33 -11.80
C ILE A 190 7.98 8.67 -10.31
N CYS A 191 7.56 9.89 -9.96
CA CYS A 191 7.45 10.31 -8.55
C CYS A 191 6.62 9.36 -7.68
N TYR A 192 5.51 8.83 -8.21
CA TYR A 192 4.70 7.85 -7.49
C TYR A 192 5.46 6.54 -7.20
N ASP A 193 6.34 6.12 -8.10
CA ASP A 193 7.14 4.91 -7.94
C ASP A 193 8.21 5.07 -6.89
N TYR A 194 8.93 6.21 -6.94
CA TYR A 194 9.92 6.58 -5.94
C TYR A 194 9.30 6.64 -4.54
N SER A 195 8.14 7.29 -4.41
CA SER A 195 7.48 7.40 -3.11
C SER A 195 6.94 6.08 -2.59
N ALA A 196 6.46 5.19 -3.47
CA ALA A 196 6.01 3.85 -3.08
C ALA A 196 7.17 2.95 -2.68
N VAL A 197 8.27 2.96 -3.44
CA VAL A 197 9.49 2.20 -3.12
C VAL A 197 10.06 2.67 -1.77
N PHE A 198 10.23 3.98 -1.60
CA PHE A 198 10.82 4.52 -0.37
C PHE A 198 9.94 4.22 0.85
N ALA A 199 8.63 4.44 0.76
CA ALA A 199 7.70 4.06 1.83
C ALA A 199 7.72 2.56 2.10
N ALA A 200 7.70 1.70 1.08
CA ALA A 200 7.70 0.25 1.26
C ALA A 200 8.95 -0.24 2.00
N MET A 201 10.12 0.25 1.61
CA MET A 201 11.37 -0.06 2.29
C MET A 201 11.33 0.39 3.76
N LEU A 202 10.91 1.64 4.04
CA LEU A 202 10.80 2.16 5.42
C LEU A 202 9.79 1.38 6.28
N ARG A 203 8.58 1.14 5.74
CA ARG A 203 7.49 0.43 6.40
C ARG A 203 7.89 -0.99 6.79
N SER A 204 8.64 -1.67 5.92
CA SER A 204 9.19 -3.01 6.22
C SER A 204 10.18 -3.02 7.39
N GLN A 205 10.79 -1.88 7.70
CA GLN A 205 11.71 -1.68 8.83
C GLN A 205 11.00 -1.04 10.04
N ASN A 206 9.67 -1.10 10.07
CA ASN A 206 8.80 -0.58 11.12
C ASN A 206 8.79 0.96 11.26
N ILE A 207 9.30 1.68 10.27
CA ILE A 207 9.33 3.15 10.24
C ILE A 207 8.04 3.64 9.56
N PRO A 208 7.17 4.40 10.25
CA PRO A 208 5.94 4.92 9.65
C PRO A 208 6.28 5.91 8.53
N ALA A 209 5.75 5.67 7.34
CA ALA A 209 6.00 6.50 6.18
C ALA A 209 4.72 6.66 5.37
N LYS A 210 4.23 7.89 5.25
CA LYS A 210 3.13 8.25 4.37
C LYS A 210 3.62 8.32 2.93
N LEU A 211 2.75 7.96 1.99
CA LEU A 211 2.87 8.35 0.60
C LEU A 211 1.88 9.47 0.35
N ILE A 212 2.39 10.66 0.08
CA ILE A 212 1.57 11.84 -0.19
C ILE A 212 1.52 12.09 -1.68
N LYS A 213 0.35 12.49 -2.18
CA LYS A 213 0.19 13.07 -3.50
C LYS A 213 -0.43 14.46 -3.40
N GLY A 214 0.10 15.41 -4.15
CA GLY A 214 -0.31 16.81 -4.05
C GLY A 214 0.51 17.72 -4.95
N TYR A 215 0.84 18.90 -4.44
CA TYR A 215 1.58 19.92 -5.17
C TYR A 215 2.77 20.42 -4.36
N SER A 216 3.85 20.79 -5.05
CA SER A 216 5.02 21.40 -4.42
C SER A 216 5.50 22.61 -5.22
N ASP A 217 6.05 23.61 -4.54
CA ASP A 217 6.69 24.75 -5.19
C ASP A 217 8.00 24.37 -5.90
N LEU A 218 8.54 23.18 -5.60
CA LEU A 218 9.80 22.68 -6.16
C LEU A 218 9.63 21.93 -7.48
N VAL A 219 8.42 21.43 -7.76
CA VAL A 219 8.14 20.56 -8.90
C VAL A 219 6.87 21.01 -9.60
N LYS A 220 6.89 21.11 -10.94
CA LYS A 220 5.70 21.47 -11.70
C LYS A 220 4.74 20.30 -11.82
N GLY A 221 3.46 20.56 -11.54
CA GLY A 221 2.38 19.59 -11.74
C GLY A 221 2.04 18.77 -10.49
N TYR A 222 1.19 17.76 -10.67
CA TYR A 222 0.82 16.85 -9.59
C TYR A 222 1.99 15.93 -9.27
N HIS A 223 2.34 15.85 -7.98
CA HIS A 223 3.57 15.23 -7.53
C HIS A 223 3.34 14.28 -6.36
N ALA A 224 4.31 13.40 -6.10
CA ALA A 224 4.28 12.46 -4.98
C ALA A 224 5.60 12.53 -4.20
N TRP A 225 5.48 12.46 -2.88
CA TRP A 225 6.60 12.48 -1.93
C TRP A 225 6.24 11.68 -0.67
N ASN A 226 7.12 11.67 0.32
CA ASN A 226 6.89 10.99 1.58
C ASN A 226 6.97 11.96 2.77
N GLU A 227 6.09 11.72 3.73
CA GLU A 227 6.28 12.18 5.10
C GLU A 227 6.70 10.95 5.92
N VAL A 228 7.79 11.07 6.69
CA VAL A 228 8.36 9.96 7.47
C VAL A 228 8.37 10.35 8.94
N TYR A 229 7.85 9.48 9.80
CA TYR A 229 7.84 9.72 11.24
C TYR A 229 9.08 9.10 11.87
N LEU A 230 9.86 9.93 12.57
CA LEU A 230 11.02 9.50 13.33
C LEU A 230 10.58 9.31 14.79
N LEU A 231 10.51 8.07 15.27
CA LEU A 231 10.09 7.79 16.66
C LEU A 231 11.06 8.41 17.66
N ASP A 232 12.37 8.32 17.38
CA ASP A 232 13.44 8.85 18.25
C ASP A 232 13.37 10.38 18.42
N GLU A 233 12.76 11.08 17.46
CA GLU A 233 12.63 12.54 17.45
C GLU A 233 11.18 13.02 17.64
N ASN A 234 10.23 12.08 17.74
CA ASN A 234 8.78 12.33 17.87
C ASN A 234 8.24 13.36 16.86
N ARG A 235 8.65 13.28 15.58
CA ARG A 235 8.22 14.23 14.54
C ARG A 235 8.15 13.61 13.14
N TRP A 236 7.32 14.22 12.30
CA TRP A 236 7.28 13.96 10.87
C TRP A 236 8.32 14.81 10.12
N ILE A 237 8.94 14.24 9.10
CA ILE A 237 9.84 14.93 8.17
C ILE A 237 9.39 14.72 6.74
N VAL A 238 9.54 15.73 5.89
CA VAL A 238 9.24 15.64 4.47
C VAL A 238 10.49 15.21 3.71
N ILE A 239 10.37 14.17 2.88
CA ILE A 239 11.43 13.68 2.01
C ILE A 239 10.87 13.49 0.60
N ASP A 240 11.61 13.99 -0.39
CA ASP A 240 11.28 13.83 -1.81
C ASP A 240 12.46 13.21 -2.56
N THR A 241 12.49 11.87 -2.55
CA THR A 241 13.53 11.06 -3.21
C THR A 241 13.57 11.27 -4.71
N THR A 242 12.45 11.62 -5.33
CA THR A 242 12.37 11.87 -6.77
C THR A 242 13.11 13.16 -7.13
N TYR A 243 12.76 14.25 -6.43
CA TYR A 243 13.38 15.54 -6.62
C TYR A 243 14.88 15.47 -6.34
N ASP A 244 15.28 14.80 -5.26
CA ASP A 244 16.69 14.67 -4.88
C ASP A 244 17.49 13.82 -5.85
N SER A 245 16.93 12.72 -6.38
CA SER A 245 17.57 11.92 -7.42
C SER A 245 17.82 12.75 -8.69
N VAL A 246 16.85 13.57 -9.11
CA VAL A 246 17.01 14.47 -10.27
C VAL A 246 18.06 15.54 -9.99
N LEU A 247 18.04 16.19 -8.82
CA LEU A 247 19.04 17.20 -8.47
C LEU A 247 20.46 16.62 -8.40
N LYS A 248 20.61 15.45 -7.78
CA LYS A 248 21.90 14.75 -7.66
C LYS A 248 22.50 14.45 -9.01
N LYS A 249 21.72 13.90 -9.95
CA LYS A 249 22.18 13.60 -11.32
C LYS A 249 22.63 14.84 -12.10
N ASN A 250 22.10 16.01 -11.75
CA ASN A 250 22.47 17.29 -12.36
C ASN A 250 23.55 18.05 -11.55
N ASN A 251 24.23 17.38 -10.60
CA ASN A 251 25.26 17.97 -9.73
C ASN A 251 24.77 19.22 -8.97
N MET A 252 23.48 19.28 -8.65
CA MET A 252 22.89 20.37 -7.87
C MET A 252 22.91 20.03 -6.37
N LYS A 253 22.97 21.05 -5.52
CA LYS A 253 22.89 20.89 -4.06
C LYS A 253 21.44 20.67 -3.63
N PHE A 254 21.24 19.80 -2.65
CA PHE A 254 19.94 19.51 -2.04
C PHE A 254 20.11 19.03 -0.60
N ASN A 255 19.02 19.10 0.16
CA ASN A 255 18.92 18.57 1.52
C ASN A 255 17.83 17.50 1.53
N MET A 256 18.06 16.38 2.21
CA MET A 256 17.07 15.29 2.32
C MET A 256 15.74 15.79 2.94
N GLU A 257 15.82 16.47 4.10
CA GLU A 257 14.65 17.05 4.75
C GLU A 257 14.20 18.31 4.02
N LYS A 258 12.92 18.34 3.65
CA LYS A 258 12.29 19.50 3.00
C LYS A 258 11.52 20.34 4.00
N SER A 259 11.37 21.63 3.69
CA SER A 259 10.41 22.47 4.39
C SER A 259 8.99 22.05 4.03
N GLN A 260 8.17 21.74 5.04
CA GLN A 260 6.76 21.37 4.89
C GLN A 260 5.97 22.44 4.12
N GLU A 261 6.30 23.71 4.30
CA GLU A 261 5.58 24.83 3.67
C GLU A 261 5.61 24.78 2.14
N LYS A 262 6.61 24.12 1.56
CA LYS A 262 6.74 23.94 0.11
C LYS A 262 5.92 22.78 -0.46
N TYR A 263 5.18 22.06 0.38
CA TYR A 263 4.45 20.84 0.02
C TYR A 263 3.01 20.91 0.52
N LYS A 264 2.07 20.82 -0.41
CA LYS A 264 0.64 20.88 -0.14
C LYS A 264 0.00 19.54 -0.48
N ALA A 265 -0.29 18.76 0.56
CA ALA A 265 -0.94 17.46 0.41
C ALA A 265 -2.36 17.58 -0.17
N ALA A 266 -2.71 16.67 -1.08
CA ALA A 266 -4.07 16.50 -1.59
C ALA A 266 -4.65 15.12 -1.24
N ARG A 267 -3.81 14.09 -1.17
CA ARG A 267 -4.15 12.71 -0.79
C ARG A 267 -3.01 12.09 0.01
N GLU A 268 -3.36 11.26 0.99
CA GLU A 268 -2.43 10.56 1.89
C GLU A 268 -2.74 9.04 1.90
N TYR A 269 -1.68 8.24 1.89
CA TYR A 269 -1.71 6.77 1.83
C TYR A 269 -0.61 6.13 2.68
#